data_AF-A0A917ZXH2-F1
#
_entry.id   AF-A0A917ZXH2-F1
#
_cell.length_a   1.000
_cell.length_b   1.000
_cell.length_c   1.000
_cell.angle_alpha   90.00
_cell.angle_beta   90.00
_cell.angle_gamma   90.00
#
_symmetry.space_group_name_H-M   'P 1'
#
loop_
_entity.id
_entity.type
_entity.pdbx_description
1 polymer ?
#
loop_
_entity_poly.entity_id
_entity_poly.type
_entity_poly.pdbx_seq_one_letter_code
_entity_poly.pdbx_strand_id
1 'polypeptide(L)'
;MDRGFRGGYSTLTRYVLSLRKNVAVPAPAHIPSPCTITGLILRARDQLSTQETAQLEQVRLACPDITNACNLARVFTDLVRHRRGNMLGE
;
A
#
# COMPACT_ATOMS: atom_id res chain seq x y z
N MET A 1 24.99 25.40 -20.83
CA MET A 1 23.97 24.33 -20.81
C MET A 1 24.24 23.43 -22.01
N ASP A 2 24.99 22.34 -21.85
CA ASP A 2 25.41 21.53 -23.02
C ASP A 2 25.68 20.06 -22.64
N ARG A 3 24.65 19.36 -22.16
CA ARG A 3 24.74 17.92 -21.82
C ARG A 3 23.59 17.10 -22.43
N GLY A 4 23.16 17.47 -23.64
CA GLY A 4 22.18 16.70 -24.42
C GLY A 4 22.87 15.74 -25.39
N PHE A 5 22.25 14.58 -25.65
CA PHE A 5 22.69 13.68 -26.72
C PHE A 5 22.61 14.41 -28.07
N ARG A 6 23.74 14.59 -28.74
CA ARG A 6 23.85 15.34 -30.02
C ARG A 6 23.44 14.54 -31.26
N GLY A 7 23.09 13.26 -31.11
CA GLY A 7 22.70 12.40 -32.23
C GLY A 7 21.24 12.58 -32.65
N GLY A 8 20.88 12.06 -33.82
CA GLY A 8 19.54 12.19 -34.39
C GLY A 8 18.45 11.58 -33.51
N TYR A 9 17.28 12.21 -33.50
CA TYR A 9 16.10 11.80 -32.73
C TYR A 9 15.72 10.33 -32.97
N SER A 10 15.86 9.84 -34.20
CA SER A 10 15.61 8.45 -34.58
C SER A 10 16.48 7.43 -33.85
N THR A 11 17.74 7.77 -33.56
CA THR A 11 18.66 6.92 -32.80
C THR A 11 18.23 6.83 -31.33
N LEU A 12 17.85 7.96 -30.73
CA LEU A 12 17.29 7.99 -29.38
C LEU A 12 15.98 7.20 -29.30
N THR A 13 15.08 7.40 -30.26
CA THR A 13 13.81 6.67 -30.31
C THR A 13 14.05 5.17 -30.42
N ARG A 14 14.95 4.72 -31.31
CA ARG A 14 15.29 3.29 -31.46
C ARG A 14 15.90 2.71 -30.19
N TYR A 15 16.81 3.46 -29.55
CA TYR A 15 17.42 3.07 -28.29
C TYR A 15 16.38 2.93 -27.17
N VAL A 16 15.54 3.94 -26.96
CA VAL A 16 14.46 3.91 -25.96
C VAL A 16 13.46 2.79 -26.22
N LEU A 17 13.09 2.55 -27.49
CA LEU A 17 12.22 1.44 -27.85
C LEU A 17 12.87 0.08 -27.56
N SER A 18 14.18 -0.06 -27.79
CA SER A 18 14.91 -1.29 -27.45
C SER A 18 14.97 -1.52 -25.94
N LEU A 19 15.10 -0.47 -25.14
CA LEU A 19 15.03 -0.56 -23.69
C LEU A 19 13.63 -0.99 -23.24
N ARG A 20 12.58 -0.33 -23.75
CA ARG A 20 11.18 -0.66 -23.41
C ARG A 20 10.81 -2.09 -23.83
N LYS A 21 11.35 -2.60 -24.93
CA LYS A 21 11.09 -3.96 -25.41
C LYS A 21 11.71 -5.03 -24.49
N ASN A 22 12.79 -4.70 -23.79
CA ASN A 22 13.47 -5.60 -22.86
C ASN A 22 13.09 -5.37 -21.39
N VAL A 23 12.26 -4.36 -21.10
CA VAL A 23 11.74 -4.10 -19.77
C VAL A 23 10.33 -4.67 -19.73
N ALA A 24 10.18 -5.84 -19.09
CA ALA A 24 8.85 -6.32 -18.71
C ALA A 24 8.22 -5.25 -17.81
N VAL A 25 7.07 -4.70 -18.23
CA VAL A 25 6.27 -3.85 -17.35
C VAL A 25 5.89 -4.71 -16.17
N PRO A 26 6.32 -4.39 -14.92
CA PRO A 26 5.92 -5.16 -13.77
C PRO A 26 4.40 -5.16 -13.71
N ALA A 27 3.81 -6.34 -13.49
CA ALA A 27 2.37 -6.46 -13.36
C ALA A 27 1.89 -5.48 -12.28
N PRO A 28 0.77 -4.76 -12.50
CA PRO A 28 0.20 -3.91 -11.48
C PRO A 28 0.06 -4.71 -10.18
N ALA A 29 0.53 -4.15 -9.06
CA ALA A 29 0.36 -4.79 -7.77
C ALA A 29 -1.13 -5.03 -7.54
N HIS A 30 -1.50 -6.22 -7.08
CA HIS A 30 -2.88 -6.53 -6.77
C HIS A 30 -3.35 -5.66 -5.61
N ILE A 31 -4.24 -4.71 -5.89
CA ILE A 31 -4.85 -3.86 -4.88
C ILE A 31 -6.13 -4.56 -4.40
N PRO A 32 -6.26 -4.90 -3.10
CA PRO A 32 -7.50 -5.46 -2.57
C PRO A 32 -8.68 -4.53 -2.79
N SER A 33 -9.88 -5.11 -2.93
CA SER A 33 -11.11 -4.34 -2.94
C SER A 33 -11.29 -3.55 -1.62
N PRO A 34 -12.01 -2.41 -1.64
CA PRO A 34 -12.32 -1.68 -0.42
C PRO A 34 -12.96 -2.54 0.68
N CYS A 35 -13.88 -3.45 0.33
CA CYS A 35 -14.49 -4.37 1.29
C CYS A 35 -13.47 -5.34 1.89
N THR A 36 -12.51 -5.82 1.10
CA THR A 36 -11.41 -6.65 1.58
C THR A 36 -10.55 -5.87 2.58
N ILE A 37 -10.21 -4.63 2.25
CA ILE A 37 -9.42 -3.76 3.14
C ILE A 37 -10.15 -3.55 4.47
N THR A 38 -11.44 -3.21 4.44
CA THR A 38 -12.25 -3.04 5.66
C THR A 38 -12.28 -4.32 6.50
N GLY A 39 -12.46 -5.49 5.86
CA GLY A 39 -12.43 -6.77 6.55
C GLY A 39 -11.08 -7.06 7.23
N LEU A 40 -9.97 -6.71 6.58
CA LEU A 40 -8.62 -6.83 7.15
C LEU A 40 -8.40 -5.89 8.34
N ILE A 41 -8.91 -4.65 8.26
CA ILE A 41 -8.78 -3.65 9.33
C ILE A 41 -9.56 -4.08 10.58
N LEU A 42 -10.76 -4.63 10.40
CA LEU A 42 -11.64 -5.00 11.52
C LEU A 42 -11.26 -6.33 12.18
N ARG A 43 -10.48 -7.18 11.51
CA ARG A 43 -10.05 -8.46 12.07
C ARG A 43 -8.87 -8.27 13.03
N ALA A 44 -8.86 -9.03 14.12
CA ALA A 44 -7.76 -9.01 15.06
C ALA A 44 -6.46 -9.50 14.39
N ARG A 45 -5.32 -8.88 14.71
CA ARG A 45 -4.03 -9.13 14.04
C ARG A 45 -3.54 -10.57 14.19
N ASP A 46 -3.89 -11.21 15.31
CA ASP A 46 -3.62 -12.62 15.60
C ASP A 46 -4.41 -13.59 14.70
N GLN A 47 -5.46 -13.10 14.02
CA GLN A 47 -6.32 -13.88 13.12
C GLN A 47 -6.05 -13.58 11.64
N LEU A 48 -5.07 -12.72 11.34
CA LEU A 48 -4.63 -12.48 9.97
C LEU A 48 -3.57 -13.51 9.60
N SER A 49 -3.72 -14.11 8.44
CA SER A 49 -2.65 -14.89 7.83
C SER A 49 -1.46 -14.01 7.48
N THR A 50 -0.29 -14.62 7.27
CA THR A 50 0.92 -13.91 6.83
C THR A 50 0.69 -13.14 5.53
N GLN A 51 -0.07 -13.71 4.59
CA GLN A 51 -0.40 -13.07 3.32
C GLN A 51 -1.30 -11.85 3.52
N GLU A 52 -2.35 -11.98 4.32
CA GLU A 52 -3.26 -10.88 4.65
C GLU A 52 -2.52 -9.73 5.37
N THR A 53 -1.58 -10.07 6.25
CA THR A 53 -0.73 -9.09 6.96
C THR A 53 0.14 -8.32 5.98
N ALA A 54 0.85 -9.02 5.08
CA ALA A 54 1.69 -8.38 4.07
C ALA A 54 0.88 -7.49 3.12
N GLN A 55 -0.31 -7.95 2.74
CA GLN A 55 -1.22 -7.18 1.89
C GLN A 55 -1.73 -5.90 2.59
N LEU A 56 -2.06 -5.98 3.88
CA LEU A 56 -2.46 -4.81 4.66
C LEU A 56 -1.29 -3.82 4.82
N GLU A 57 -0.05 -4.30 5.00
CA GLU A 57 1.15 -3.44 5.08
C GLU A 57 1.41 -2.69 3.78
N GLN A 58 1.29 -3.33 2.62
CA GLN A 58 1.43 -2.66 1.32
C GLN A 58 0.42 -1.54 1.13
N VAL A 59 -0.84 -1.78 1.51
CA VAL A 59 -1.91 -0.78 1.40
C VAL A 59 -1.66 0.40 2.35
N ARG A 60 -1.13 0.14 3.55
CA ARG A 60 -0.77 1.16 4.54
C ARG A 60 0.38 2.06 4.08
N LEU A 61 1.36 1.50 3.37
CA LEU A 61 2.45 2.26 2.75
C LEU A 61 1.94 3.17 1.62
N ALA A 62 0.93 2.70 0.88
CA ALA A 62 0.36 3.45 -0.23
C ALA A 62 -0.61 4.56 0.20
N CYS A 63 -1.27 4.44 1.36
CA CYS A 63 -2.30 5.38 1.80
C CYS A 63 -2.24 5.65 3.32
N PRO A 64 -1.95 6.91 3.74
CA PRO A 64 -1.87 7.27 5.16
C PRO A 64 -3.23 7.18 5.88
N ASP A 65 -4.34 7.42 5.18
CA ASP A 65 -5.68 7.33 5.79
C ASP A 65 -6.01 5.90 6.21
N ILE A 66 -5.55 4.90 5.45
CA ILE A 66 -5.72 3.49 5.82
C ILE A 66 -4.86 3.14 7.04
N THR A 67 -3.68 3.74 7.16
CA THR A 67 -2.87 3.63 8.39
C THR A 67 -3.62 4.21 9.59
N ASN A 68 -4.28 5.37 9.43
CA ASN A 68 -5.10 5.95 10.49
C ASN A 68 -6.29 5.06 10.87
N ALA A 69 -7.00 4.51 9.88
CA ALA A 69 -8.10 3.58 10.11
C ALA A 69 -7.67 2.33 10.90
N CYS A 70 -6.51 1.76 10.57
CA CYS A 70 -5.93 0.65 11.34
C CYS A 70 -5.67 1.01 12.81
N ASN A 71 -5.12 2.21 13.06
CA ASN A 71 -4.83 2.68 14.41
C ASN A 71 -6.12 2.86 15.22
N LEU A 72 -7.16 3.46 14.62
CA LEU A 72 -8.46 3.64 15.25
C LEU A 72 -9.12 2.30 15.59
N ALA A 73 -9.14 1.36 14.65
CA ALA A 73 -9.69 0.02 14.88
C ALA A 73 -8.97 -0.70 16.03
N ARG A 74 -7.64 -0.51 16.14
CA ARG A 74 -6.85 -1.07 17.24
C ARG A 74 -7.21 -0.44 18.59
N VAL A 75 -7.21 0.89 18.68
CA VAL A 75 -7.57 1.60 19.93
C VAL A 75 -8.98 1.22 20.37
N PHE A 76 -9.92 1.16 19.43
CA PHE A 76 -11.29 0.71 19.71
C PHE A 76 -11.34 -0.73 20.21
N THR A 77 -10.61 -1.64 19.56
CA THR A 77 -10.54 -3.05 20.00
C THR A 77 -9.94 -3.18 21.39
N ASP A 78 -8.86 -2.46 21.69
CA ASP A 78 -8.22 -2.46 23.00
C ASP A 78 -9.17 -1.89 24.07
N LEU A 79 -9.88 -0.80 23.75
CA LEU A 79 -10.88 -0.20 24.63
C LEU A 79 -12.00 -1.19 24.98
N VAL A 80 -12.58 -1.85 23.96
CA VAL A 80 -13.69 -2.79 24.12
C VAL A 80 -13.25 -4.06 24.84
N ARG A 81 -12.09 -4.64 24.46
CA ARG A 81 -11.59 -5.89 25.07
C ARG A 81 -11.17 -5.70 26.52
N HIS A 82 -10.55 -4.57 26.86
CA HIS A 82 -10.10 -4.31 28.23
C HIS A 82 -11.12 -3.57 29.10
N ARG A 83 -12.36 -3.37 28.61
CA ARG A 83 -13.44 -2.63 29.29
C ARG A 83 -12.95 -1.30 29.89
N ARG A 84 -12.07 -0.60 29.17
CA ARG A 84 -11.49 0.69 29.58
C ARG A 84 -12.44 1.87 29.34
N GLY A 85 -13.73 1.61 29.09
CA GLY A 85 -14.75 2.63 28.83
C GLY A 85 -14.85 3.69 29.92
N ASN A 86 -14.50 3.34 31.17
CA ASN A 86 -14.50 4.27 32.29
C ASN A 86 -13.34 5.30 32.26
N MET A 87 -12.33 5.15 31.39
CA MET A 87 -11.25 6.13 31.20
C MET A 87 -11.54 7.16 30.10
N LEU A 88 -12.72 7.10 29.45
CA LEU A 88 -13.17 8.09 28.47
C LEU A 88 -14.07 9.17 29.08
N GLY A 89 -14.22 9.17 30.41
CA GLY A 89 -14.98 10.17 31.14
C GLY A 89 -14.07 10.99 32.05
N GLU A 90 -13.34 11.95 31.48
CA GLU A 90 -12.97 13.24 32.10
C GLU A 90 -12.84 14.30 31.00
#